data_AF-A0AAN6P2R0-F1
#
_entry.id   AF-A0AAN6P2R0-F1
#
_cell.length_a   1.000
_cell.length_b   1.000
_cell.length_c   1.000
_cell.angle_alpha   90.00
_cell.angle_beta   90.00
_cell.angle_gamma   90.00
#
_symmetry.space_group_name_H-M   'P 1'
#
loop_
_entity.id
_entity.type
_entity.pdbx_description
1 polymer ?
#
loop_
_entity_poly.entity_id
_entity_poly.type
_entity_poly.pdbx_seq_one_letter_code
_entity_poly.pdbx_strand_id
1 'polypeptide(L)'
;MSQSHPLKIITRIPLPPPTPPSALLSALHAYVPLIAANPYLKTYISLPLPPSSSPSPSPPADPSLPTPPSLTDDPHFFLPPGPDGYNPKSYLITDSVPLLPLPDWLGGGSLLGTKQVSVPCTFQSFGYGVRCKAVAAAGVVVRSSYEVRHRYRPRRPQGEQGHGQSVGGQVKVGAGQGEGHGQQDREEAVAGLGQGLRAGLRKGGPDDIAHKNNNDDDGGKGGGGGGGKLINKVTGTSIENYEYELVEIATVECPAIVRPFVKAKFEKGHQEVLQAVVDQVVAGWMEELRSFKRSGAASGQGRGRTLLQEIQQQT
;
A
#
# COMPACT_ATOMS: atom_id res chain seq x y z
N MET A 1 31.26 7.35 14.36
CA MET A 1 29.83 7.57 14.07
C MET A 1 29.17 6.21 13.93
N SER A 2 28.20 5.87 14.79
CA SER A 2 27.50 4.57 14.70
C SER A 2 26.70 4.53 13.40
N GLN A 3 26.93 3.52 12.55
CA GLN A 3 26.13 3.33 11.35
C GLN A 3 24.71 2.93 11.76
N SER A 4 23.75 3.82 11.59
CA SER A 4 22.35 3.50 11.84
C SER A 4 21.85 2.55 10.76
N HIS A 5 21.49 1.32 11.12
CA HIS A 5 20.87 0.38 10.17
C HIS A 5 19.56 0.94 9.62
N PRO A 6 19.33 0.87 8.30
CA PRO A 6 18.09 1.36 7.72
C PRO A 6 16.88 0.55 8.23
N LEU A 7 15.73 1.22 8.34
CA LEU A 7 14.45 0.58 8.64
C LEU A 7 13.87 -0.02 7.36
N LYS A 8 13.54 -1.31 7.38
CA LYS A 8 12.80 -1.95 6.29
C LYS A 8 11.34 -2.13 6.69
N ILE A 9 10.42 -1.64 5.85
CA ILE A 9 8.97 -1.71 6.06
C ILE A 9 8.36 -2.32 4.79
N ILE A 10 7.42 -3.26 4.95
CA ILE A 10 6.72 -3.90 3.84
C ILE A 10 5.23 -3.75 4.05
N THR A 11 4.55 -3.10 3.11
CA THR A 11 3.11 -2.87 3.13
C THR A 11 2.46 -3.63 1.98
N ARG A 12 1.31 -4.27 2.22
CA ARG A 12 0.62 -5.08 1.20
C ARG A 12 -0.85 -4.74 1.15
N ILE A 13 -1.37 -4.42 -0.03
CA ILE A 13 -2.79 -4.17 -0.29
C ILE A 13 -3.30 -5.19 -1.32
N PRO A 14 -4.27 -6.04 -0.98
CA PRO A 14 -4.82 -7.01 -1.91
C PRO A 14 -5.67 -6.31 -2.98
N LEU A 15 -5.53 -6.74 -4.24
CA LEU A 15 -6.22 -6.13 -5.38
C LEU A 15 -7.59 -6.78 -5.65
N PRO A 16 -8.72 -6.06 -5.54
CA PRO A 16 -10.05 -6.66 -5.66
C PRO A 16 -10.33 -7.16 -7.08
N PRO A 17 -10.80 -8.43 -7.23
CA PRO A 17 -11.36 -8.89 -8.49
C PRO A 17 -12.56 -8.02 -8.89
N PRO A 18 -12.76 -7.71 -10.19
CA PRO A 18 -12.04 -8.21 -11.36
C PRO A 18 -10.93 -7.27 -11.88
N THR A 19 -10.31 -6.47 -11.01
CA THR A 19 -9.35 -5.43 -11.44
C THR A 19 -8.09 -6.06 -12.04
N PRO A 20 -7.77 -5.79 -13.32
CA PRO A 20 -6.58 -6.36 -13.94
C PRO A 20 -5.31 -5.72 -13.38
N PRO A 21 -4.22 -6.49 -13.17
CA PRO A 21 -2.96 -5.96 -12.66
C PRO A 21 -2.34 -4.91 -13.60
N SER A 22 -2.61 -5.00 -14.92
CA SER A 22 -2.15 -4.03 -15.91
C SER A 22 -2.75 -2.63 -15.71
N ALA A 23 -4.01 -2.52 -15.27
CA ALA A 23 -4.62 -1.21 -14.97
C ALA A 23 -3.93 -0.54 -13.79
N LEU A 24 -3.63 -1.31 -12.74
CA LEU A 24 -2.87 -0.79 -11.60
C LEU A 24 -1.45 -0.40 -12.01
N LEU A 25 -0.76 -1.25 -12.79
CA LEU A 25 0.59 -0.97 -13.25
C LEU A 25 0.65 0.31 -14.10
N SER A 26 -0.29 0.48 -15.02
CA SER A 26 -0.44 1.69 -15.83
C SER A 26 -0.64 2.93 -14.96
N ALA A 27 -1.51 2.85 -13.94
CA ALA A 27 -1.72 3.94 -12.99
C ALA A 27 -0.47 4.27 -12.18
N LEU A 28 0.29 3.25 -11.71
CA LEU A 28 1.56 3.47 -11.02
C LEU A 28 2.57 4.18 -11.92
N HIS A 29 2.71 3.76 -13.19
CA HIS A 29 3.64 4.37 -14.15
C HIS A 29 3.32 5.83 -14.50
N ALA A 30 2.11 6.30 -14.21
CA ALA A 30 1.77 7.72 -14.30
C ALA A 30 2.33 8.56 -13.12
N TYR A 31 2.74 7.92 -12.01
CA TYR A 31 3.22 8.46 -10.73
C TYR A 31 2.22 9.33 -9.96
N VAL A 32 1.43 10.14 -10.66
CA VAL A 32 0.44 11.04 -10.08
C VAL A 32 -0.53 10.34 -9.12
N PRO A 33 -1.06 9.12 -9.41
CA PRO A 33 -1.92 8.44 -8.44
C PRO A 33 -1.25 8.18 -7.08
N LEU A 34 0.03 7.80 -7.07
CA LEU A 34 0.79 7.62 -5.81
C LEU A 34 0.96 8.93 -5.05
N ILE A 35 1.22 10.03 -5.76
CA ILE A 35 1.40 11.36 -5.16
C ILE A 35 0.07 11.89 -4.62
N ALA A 36 -0.97 11.88 -5.46
CA ALA A 36 -2.29 12.44 -5.17
C ALA A 36 -3.07 11.66 -4.11
N ALA A 37 -2.72 10.39 -3.86
CA ALA A 37 -3.32 9.59 -2.81
C ALA A 37 -2.89 10.00 -1.39
N ASN A 38 -1.86 10.85 -1.24
CA ASN A 38 -1.46 11.36 0.08
C ASN A 38 -2.50 12.36 0.63
N PRO A 39 -3.17 12.06 1.76
CA PRO A 39 -4.20 12.94 2.32
C PRO A 39 -3.65 14.29 2.83
N TYR A 40 -2.33 14.40 3.01
CA TYR A 40 -1.66 15.62 3.46
C TYR A 40 -1.11 16.46 2.30
N LEU A 41 -1.24 16.00 1.05
CA LEU A 41 -0.74 16.70 -0.12
C LEU A 41 -1.39 18.09 -0.24
N LYS A 42 -0.56 19.13 -0.40
CA LYS A 42 -1.01 20.47 -0.77
C LYS A 42 -0.81 20.72 -2.25
N THR A 43 0.42 20.54 -2.72
CA THR A 43 0.81 20.80 -4.11
C THR A 43 1.93 19.85 -4.50
N TYR A 44 2.05 19.57 -5.79
CA TYR A 44 3.25 18.96 -6.34
C TYR A 44 3.63 19.68 -7.64
N ILE A 45 4.92 19.82 -7.89
CA ILE A 45 5.46 20.48 -9.09
C ILE A 45 6.45 19.54 -9.74
N SER A 46 6.38 19.36 -11.06
CA SER A 46 7.37 18.59 -11.79
C SER A 46 8.70 19.35 -11.86
N LEU A 47 9.79 18.67 -11.50
CA LEU A 47 11.13 19.22 -11.55
C LEU A 47 11.86 18.68 -12.79
N PRO A 48 12.69 19.51 -13.45
CA PRO A 48 13.60 19.00 -14.48
C PRO A 48 14.57 17.99 -13.85
N LEU A 49 14.90 16.95 -14.60
CA LEU A 49 15.95 16.02 -14.18
C LEU A 49 17.32 16.69 -14.32
N PRO A 50 18.25 16.43 -13.40
CA PRO A 50 19.64 16.84 -13.60
C PRO A 50 20.19 16.17 -14.87
N PRO A 51 20.99 16.88 -15.68
CA PRO A 51 21.59 16.31 -16.87
C PRO A 51 22.44 15.09 -16.49
N SER A 52 22.18 13.94 -17.10
CA SER A 52 22.75 12.64 -16.71
C SER A 52 24.27 12.50 -16.97
N SER A 53 24.90 13.48 -17.61
CA SER A 53 26.23 13.32 -18.20
C SER A 53 27.21 14.47 -17.98
N SER A 54 26.88 15.49 -17.18
CA SER A 54 27.81 16.61 -16.95
C SER A 54 28.39 16.58 -15.54
N PRO A 55 29.67 16.21 -15.35
CA PRO A 55 30.38 16.42 -14.08
C PRO A 55 30.69 17.90 -13.81
N SER A 56 30.19 18.84 -14.64
CA SER A 56 30.38 20.26 -14.41
C SER A 56 29.31 20.77 -13.43
N PRO A 57 29.69 21.31 -12.26
CA PRO A 57 28.78 21.97 -11.34
C PRO A 57 28.36 23.31 -11.94
N SER A 58 27.48 23.29 -12.92
CA SER A 58 26.75 24.49 -13.30
C SER A 58 25.91 24.92 -12.10
N PRO A 59 26.00 26.19 -11.66
CA PRO A 59 25.19 26.69 -10.56
C PRO A 59 23.71 26.44 -10.85
N PRO A 60 22.90 26.13 -9.83
CA PRO A 60 21.47 25.88 -10.03
C PRO A 60 20.82 27.06 -10.74
N ALA A 61 19.99 26.77 -11.74
CA ALA A 61 19.29 27.78 -12.54
C ALA A 61 18.36 28.66 -11.69
N ASP A 62 17.97 28.20 -10.50
CA ASP A 62 17.24 28.96 -9.49
C ASP A 62 17.71 28.51 -8.08
N PRO A 63 18.33 29.40 -7.28
CA PRO A 63 18.79 29.07 -5.93
C PRO A 63 17.64 28.84 -4.93
N SER A 64 16.40 29.18 -5.29
CA SER A 64 15.23 29.00 -4.43
C SER A 64 14.61 27.60 -4.50
N LEU A 65 14.91 26.83 -5.56
CA LEU A 65 14.37 25.49 -5.73
C LEU A 65 15.31 24.43 -5.16
N PRO A 66 14.79 23.47 -4.37
CA PRO A 66 15.58 22.35 -3.89
C PRO A 66 16.01 21.48 -5.07
N THR A 67 17.29 21.11 -5.11
CA THR A 67 17.82 20.19 -6.12
C THR A 67 17.18 18.80 -5.91
N PRO A 68 16.54 18.21 -6.94
CA PRO A 68 16.03 16.86 -6.83
C PRO A 68 17.17 15.86 -6.62
N PRO A 69 16.93 14.72 -5.93
CA PRO A 69 17.94 13.68 -5.82
C PRO A 69 18.34 13.20 -7.22
N SER A 70 19.64 13.15 -7.50
CA SER A 70 20.10 12.65 -8.79
C SER A 70 19.87 11.15 -8.87
N LEU A 71 19.52 10.67 -10.06
CA LEU A 71 19.49 9.22 -10.35
C LEU A 71 20.88 8.59 -10.09
N THR A 72 21.95 9.36 -10.25
CA THR A 72 23.33 8.92 -10.02
C THR A 72 23.71 8.84 -8.55
N ASP A 73 22.95 9.47 -7.65
CA ASP A 73 23.23 9.45 -6.21
C ASP A 73 22.88 8.11 -5.57
N ASP A 74 22.22 7.21 -6.31
CA ASP A 74 21.77 5.92 -5.81
C ASP A 74 21.82 4.82 -6.88
N PRO A 75 23.01 4.48 -7.39
CA PRO A 75 23.15 3.56 -8.52
C PRO A 75 22.66 2.14 -8.20
N HIS A 76 22.57 1.78 -6.92
CA HIS A 76 22.04 0.48 -6.47
C HIS A 76 20.51 0.46 -6.42
N PHE A 77 19.87 1.62 -6.29
CA PHE A 77 18.41 1.72 -6.20
C PHE A 77 17.81 2.10 -7.55
N PHE A 78 18.31 3.16 -8.18
CA PHE A 78 17.97 3.54 -9.54
C PHE A 78 18.90 2.83 -10.51
N LEU A 79 18.31 2.00 -11.37
CA LEU A 79 19.05 1.35 -12.43
C LEU A 79 19.07 2.27 -13.66
N PRO A 80 20.13 2.19 -14.48
CA PRO A 80 20.17 2.91 -15.75
C PRO A 80 18.95 2.52 -16.61
N PRO A 81 18.55 3.39 -17.57
CA PRO A 81 17.46 3.09 -18.48
C PRO A 81 17.64 1.72 -19.17
N GLY A 82 16.63 0.86 -19.08
CA GLY A 82 16.69 -0.53 -19.54
C GLY A 82 15.41 -1.29 -19.17
N PRO A 83 15.37 -2.63 -19.36
CA PRO A 83 14.21 -3.45 -18.95
C PRO A 83 13.88 -3.27 -17.47
N ASP A 84 14.92 -3.01 -16.67
CA ASP A 84 14.81 -2.88 -15.24
C ASP A 84 14.43 -1.47 -14.78
N GLY A 85 14.38 -0.45 -15.65
CA GLY A 85 14.06 0.93 -15.26
C GLY A 85 13.86 1.90 -16.43
N TYR A 86 12.80 2.71 -16.43
CA TYR A 86 12.52 3.69 -17.48
C TYR A 86 11.72 4.90 -16.99
N ASN A 87 11.65 5.94 -17.82
CA ASN A 87 10.86 7.16 -17.63
C ASN A 87 11.07 7.86 -16.27
N PRO A 88 12.32 8.14 -15.84
CA PRO A 88 12.52 8.83 -14.58
C PRO A 88 11.84 10.20 -14.60
N LYS A 89 11.22 10.59 -13.49
CA LYS A 89 10.63 11.92 -13.29
C LYS A 89 10.86 12.39 -11.86
N SER A 90 11.13 13.67 -11.70
CA SER A 90 11.28 14.28 -10.39
C SER A 90 10.13 15.23 -10.10
N TYR A 91 9.76 15.30 -8.82
CA TYR A 91 8.69 16.14 -8.31
C TYR A 91 9.13 16.80 -7.01
N LEU A 92 8.72 18.05 -6.80
CA LEU A 92 8.71 18.67 -5.49
C LEU A 92 7.32 18.46 -4.89
N ILE A 93 7.23 17.62 -3.87
CA ILE A 93 5.97 17.31 -3.19
C ILE A 93 5.89 18.19 -1.94
N THR A 94 4.84 19.00 -1.82
CA THR A 94 4.60 19.83 -0.64
C THR A 94 3.42 19.29 0.13
N ASP A 95 3.70 18.84 1.35
CA ASP A 95 2.72 18.28 2.29
C ASP A 95 2.42 19.27 3.42
N SER A 96 1.20 19.25 3.91
CA SER A 96 0.74 19.97 5.10
C SER A 96 0.73 19.02 6.29
N VAL A 97 1.85 18.95 7.01
CA VAL A 97 2.01 18.06 8.16
C VAL A 97 1.34 18.68 9.39
N PRO A 98 0.37 18.00 10.03
CA PRO A 98 -0.19 18.46 11.28
C PRO A 98 0.87 18.43 12.39
N LEU A 99 1.07 19.56 13.08
CA LEU A 99 1.95 19.61 14.26
C LEU A 99 1.21 19.01 15.47
N LEU A 100 1.98 18.38 16.37
CA LEU A 100 1.54 17.49 17.46
C LEU A 100 0.17 17.86 18.09
N PRO A 101 -0.68 16.87 18.39
CA PRO A 101 -1.84 17.10 19.24
C PRO A 101 -1.34 17.54 20.62
N LEU A 102 -1.79 18.69 21.11
CA LEU A 102 -1.57 19.06 22.49
C LEU A 102 -2.27 18.05 23.41
N PRO A 103 -1.67 17.70 24.55
CA PRO A 103 -2.34 16.92 25.58
C PRO A 103 -3.67 17.55 25.96
N ASP A 104 -4.68 16.73 26.26
CA ASP A 104 -6.04 17.23 26.50
C ASP A 104 -6.14 18.27 27.62
N TRP A 105 -5.22 18.20 28.59
CA TRP A 105 -5.14 19.13 29.72
C TRP A 105 -4.68 20.56 29.37
N LEU A 106 -4.17 20.80 28.15
CA LEU A 106 -3.81 22.13 27.62
C LEU A 106 -4.90 22.72 26.71
N GLY A 107 -6.14 22.22 26.77
CA GLY A 107 -7.26 22.66 25.92
C GLY A 107 -7.50 21.73 24.72
N GLY A 108 -7.45 20.42 24.99
CA GLY A 108 -7.52 19.31 24.05
C GLY A 108 -8.50 19.45 22.89
N GLY A 109 -7.98 19.24 21.68
CA GLY A 109 -8.79 18.96 20.50
C GLY A 109 -8.28 19.62 19.21
N SER A 110 -7.54 20.73 19.29
CA SER A 110 -6.97 21.38 18.12
C SER A 110 -5.47 21.09 17.97
N LEU A 111 -5.10 20.55 16.80
CA LEU A 111 -3.71 20.49 16.34
C LEU A 111 -3.16 21.92 16.31
N LEU A 112 -1.94 22.13 16.82
CA LEU A 112 -1.25 23.44 16.85
C LEU A 112 -0.80 23.88 15.45
N GLY A 113 -1.75 24.02 14.54
CA GLY A 113 -1.53 24.39 13.16
C GLY A 113 -0.93 23.26 12.32
N THR A 114 -0.54 23.65 11.12
CA THR A 114 0.07 22.77 10.12
C THR A 114 1.40 23.38 9.70
N LYS A 115 2.40 22.52 9.46
CA LYS A 115 3.67 22.92 8.88
C LYS A 115 3.74 22.40 7.46
N GLN A 116 4.01 23.29 6.52
CA GLN A 116 4.30 22.88 5.15
C GLN A 116 5.71 22.31 5.08
N VAL A 117 5.84 21.14 4.46
CA VAL A 117 7.10 20.45 4.24
C VAL A 117 7.18 20.11 2.77
N SER A 118 8.22 20.62 2.10
CA SER A 118 8.49 20.31 0.71
C SER A 118 9.61 19.27 0.62
N VAL A 119 9.35 18.17 -0.08
CA VAL A 119 10.26 17.04 -0.22
C VAL A 119 10.49 16.77 -1.71
N PRO A 120 11.74 16.90 -2.19
CA PRO A 120 12.07 16.47 -3.53
C PRO A 120 12.07 14.93 -3.61
N CYS A 121 11.37 14.42 -4.61
CA CYS A 121 11.20 13.00 -4.87
C CYS A 121 11.51 12.68 -6.33
N THR A 122 12.16 11.55 -6.58
CA THR A 122 12.43 11.03 -7.92
C THR A 122 11.81 9.66 -8.06
N PHE A 123 11.02 9.49 -9.12
CA PHE A 123 10.33 8.26 -9.47
C PHE A 123 10.97 7.65 -10.72
N GLN A 124 10.95 6.33 -10.81
CA GLN A 124 11.34 5.59 -12.01
C GLN A 124 10.46 4.35 -12.15
N SER A 125 9.88 4.15 -13.33
CA SER A 125 9.10 2.96 -13.65
C SER A 125 10.01 1.78 -13.93
N PHE A 126 9.48 0.57 -13.78
CA PHE A 126 10.08 -0.67 -14.28
C PHE A 126 8.96 -1.69 -14.58
N GLY A 127 9.30 -2.85 -15.13
CA GLY A 127 8.34 -3.78 -15.73
C GLY A 127 7.17 -4.22 -14.82
N TYR A 128 7.36 -4.28 -13.50
CA TYR A 128 6.34 -4.72 -12.54
C TYR A 128 5.97 -3.65 -11.51
N GLY A 129 6.41 -2.39 -11.69
CA GLY A 129 6.16 -1.36 -10.68
C GLY A 129 6.86 -0.02 -10.90
N VAL A 130 7.03 0.69 -9.79
CA VAL A 130 7.69 2.00 -9.69
C VAL A 130 8.57 2.03 -8.47
N ARG A 131 9.73 2.65 -8.56
CA ARG A 131 10.56 2.99 -7.40
C ARG A 131 10.62 4.49 -7.20
N CYS A 132 10.69 4.91 -5.95
CA CYS A 132 10.75 6.31 -5.55
C CYS A 132 11.86 6.51 -4.52
N LYS A 133 12.64 7.57 -4.68
CA LYS A 133 13.57 8.08 -3.66
C LYS A 133 13.11 9.47 -3.24
N ALA A 134 12.99 9.68 -1.94
CA ALA A 134 12.68 10.96 -1.35
C ALA A 134 13.79 11.35 -0.37
N VAL A 135 14.24 12.61 -0.44
CA VAL A 135 15.23 13.16 0.48
C VAL A 135 14.57 14.28 1.27
N ALA A 136 14.17 13.96 2.50
CA ALA A 136 13.52 14.90 3.39
C ALA A 136 14.54 15.65 4.27
N ALA A 137 14.06 16.69 4.94
CA ALA A 137 14.85 17.44 5.91
C ALA A 137 15.39 16.53 7.04
N ALA A 138 16.41 17.02 7.75
CA ALA A 138 17.05 16.32 8.87
C ALA A 138 17.72 14.97 8.50
N GLY A 139 18.11 14.81 7.22
CA GLY A 139 18.86 13.65 6.75
C GLY A 139 18.03 12.37 6.65
N VAL A 140 16.71 12.49 6.52
CA VAL A 140 15.83 11.34 6.30
C VAL A 140 15.79 11.01 4.82
N VAL A 141 16.19 9.79 4.46
CA VAL A 141 16.14 9.28 3.08
C VAL A 141 15.20 8.10 3.04
N VAL A 142 14.22 8.16 2.15
CA VAL A 142 13.25 7.08 1.91
C VAL A 142 13.47 6.52 0.52
N ARG A 143 13.53 5.20 0.42
CA ARG A 143 13.57 4.44 -0.82
C ARG A 143 12.41 3.46 -0.82
N SER A 144 11.43 3.64 -1.69
CA SER A 144 10.25 2.78 -1.79
C SER A 144 10.15 2.15 -3.17
N SER A 145 9.93 0.84 -3.22
CA SER A 145 9.52 0.12 -4.44
C SER A 145 8.07 -0.30 -4.32
N TYR A 146 7.24 0.11 -5.26
CA TYR A 146 5.82 -0.20 -5.40
C TYR A 146 5.65 -1.23 -6.50
N GLU A 147 5.19 -2.42 -6.16
CA GLU A 147 5.21 -3.57 -7.06
C GLU A 147 3.84 -4.24 -7.13
N VAL A 148 3.41 -4.57 -8.34
CA VAL A 148 2.23 -5.41 -8.55
C VAL A 148 2.71 -6.86 -8.65
N ARG A 149 2.36 -7.67 -7.66
CA ARG A 149 2.80 -9.07 -7.57
C ARG A 149 1.61 -10.01 -7.48
N HIS A 150 1.80 -11.23 -7.95
CA HIS A 150 0.88 -12.31 -7.64
C HIS A 150 0.96 -12.60 -6.12
N ARG A 151 -0.19 -12.73 -5.47
CA ARG A 151 -0.26 -13.08 -4.06
C ARG A 151 0.35 -14.46 -3.89
N TYR A 152 1.38 -14.57 -3.05
CA TYR A 152 1.94 -15.87 -2.73
C TYR A 152 0.87 -16.66 -1.99
N ARG A 153 0.25 -17.63 -2.68
CA ARG A 153 -0.47 -18.70 -2.01
C ARG A 153 0.60 -19.70 -1.59
N PRO A 154 0.92 -19.84 -0.28
CA PRO A 154 1.72 -20.97 0.15
C PRO A 154 1.01 -22.21 -0.38
N ARG A 155 1.67 -22.90 -1.31
CA ARG A 155 1.17 -24.16 -1.86
C ARG A 155 0.94 -25.04 -0.65
N ARG A 156 -0.34 -25.29 -0.31
CA ARG A 156 -0.64 -26.22 0.78
C ARG A 156 0.12 -27.49 0.44
N PRO A 157 0.98 -28.01 1.33
CA PRO A 157 1.68 -29.26 1.07
C PRO A 157 0.61 -30.25 0.67
N GLN A 158 0.77 -30.80 -0.53
CA GLN A 158 -0.18 -31.68 -1.19
C GLN A 158 -0.05 -33.04 -0.50
N GLY A 159 -0.43 -33.08 0.78
CA GLY A 159 -0.24 -34.20 1.69
C GLY A 159 -1.57 -34.62 2.27
N GLU A 160 -1.86 -35.91 2.10
CA GLU A 160 -2.92 -36.67 2.76
C GLU A 160 -4.36 -36.24 2.46
N GLN A 161 -4.79 -36.42 1.22
CA GLN A 161 -6.03 -37.18 1.03
C GLN A 161 -5.74 -38.63 1.46
N GLY A 162 -5.70 -38.84 2.78
CA GLY A 162 -5.74 -40.17 3.35
C GLY A 162 -7.00 -40.84 2.86
N HIS A 163 -6.84 -41.86 2.03
CA HIS A 163 -7.78 -42.95 1.89
C HIS A 163 -7.92 -43.62 3.27
N GLY A 164 -8.70 -42.99 4.15
CA GLY A 164 -9.16 -43.57 5.40
C GLY A 164 -10.35 -44.48 5.13
N GLN A 165 -10.10 -45.60 4.47
CA GLN A 165 -11.00 -46.75 4.55
C GLN A 165 -10.86 -47.28 5.99
N SER A 166 -11.86 -46.98 6.82
CA SER A 166 -11.93 -47.44 8.19
C SER A 166 -12.01 -48.97 8.23
N VAL A 167 -10.93 -49.63 8.60
CA VAL A 167 -10.98 -50.98 9.15
C VAL A 167 -10.37 -50.91 10.55
N GLY A 168 -11.19 -51.25 11.54
CA GLY A 168 -10.87 -51.18 12.94
C GLY A 168 -9.68 -52.06 13.32
N GLY A 169 -8.78 -51.49 14.11
CA GLY A 169 -7.69 -52.20 14.75
C GLY A 169 -7.36 -51.50 16.06
N GLN A 170 -8.05 -51.90 17.12
CA GLN A 170 -7.81 -51.46 18.48
C GLN A 170 -6.53 -52.11 18.99
N VAL A 171 -5.43 -51.35 19.12
CA VAL A 171 -4.25 -51.78 19.86
C VAL A 171 -3.92 -50.77 20.94
N LYS A 172 -3.97 -51.30 22.17
CA LYS A 172 -3.65 -50.71 23.46
C LYS A 172 -2.14 -50.83 23.70
N VAL A 173 -1.65 -50.07 24.69
CA VAL A 173 -0.34 -50.17 25.37
C VAL A 173 0.77 -49.33 24.70
N GLY A 174 1.53 -48.47 25.39
CA GLY A 174 1.68 -48.25 26.82
C GLY A 174 2.38 -46.92 27.15
N ALA A 175 2.33 -46.61 28.43
CA ALA A 175 2.87 -45.41 29.05
C ALA A 175 4.40 -45.37 29.03
N GLY A 176 4.96 -44.19 28.78
CA GLY A 176 6.38 -43.90 28.96
C GLY A 176 6.54 -42.45 29.42
N GLN A 177 6.80 -42.28 30.72
CA GLN A 177 7.23 -41.03 31.34
C GLN A 177 8.61 -40.62 30.81
N GLY A 178 8.80 -39.34 30.55
CA GLY A 178 10.09 -38.74 30.23
C GLY A 178 10.07 -37.25 30.57
N GLU A 179 10.56 -36.93 31.76
CA GLU A 179 10.85 -35.59 32.24
C GLU A 179 11.98 -34.95 31.43
N GLY A 180 11.87 -33.64 31.16
CA GLY A 180 12.90 -32.88 30.48
C GLY A 180 12.72 -31.38 30.67
N HIS A 181 13.40 -30.85 31.69
CA HIS A 181 13.55 -29.42 31.94
C HIS A 181 14.20 -28.70 30.74
N GLY A 182 13.66 -27.52 30.40
CA GLY A 182 14.19 -26.64 29.36
C GLY A 182 13.71 -25.21 29.55
N GLN A 183 14.44 -24.51 30.41
CA GLN A 183 14.32 -23.10 30.78
C GLN A 183 14.67 -22.21 29.58
N GLN A 184 13.74 -21.39 29.08
CA GLN A 184 14.03 -20.30 28.14
C GLN A 184 13.15 -19.08 28.43
N ASP A 185 13.81 -18.11 29.05
CA ASP A 185 13.76 -16.68 28.79
C ASP A 185 12.40 -16.01 28.53
N ARG A 186 11.98 -15.40 29.62
CA ARG A 186 10.95 -14.38 29.80
C ARG A 186 11.32 -13.12 29.00
N GLU A 187 10.81 -13.01 27.77
CA GLU A 187 10.66 -11.70 27.11
C GLU A 187 9.46 -10.97 27.73
N GLU A 188 9.76 -9.84 28.39
CA GLU A 188 8.78 -8.88 28.89
C GLU A 188 7.92 -8.34 27.74
N ALA A 189 6.68 -8.82 27.68
CA ALA A 189 5.60 -8.16 26.99
C ALA A 189 5.30 -6.81 27.65
N VAL A 190 5.85 -5.73 27.09
CA VAL A 190 5.34 -4.37 27.33
C VAL A 190 4.02 -4.24 26.57
N ALA A 191 2.95 -4.66 27.23
CA ALA A 191 1.59 -4.28 26.89
C ALA A 191 1.33 -2.89 27.46
N GLY A 192 1.07 -1.91 26.58
CA GLY A 192 0.55 -0.62 27.01
C GLY A 192 0.75 0.47 25.97
N LEU A 193 -0.34 1.19 25.64
CA LEU A 193 -0.42 2.38 24.78
C LEU A 193 -0.57 2.09 23.27
N GLY A 194 -1.72 1.51 22.90
CA GLY A 194 -2.16 1.42 21.50
C GLY A 194 -3.66 1.61 21.27
N GLN A 195 -4.40 2.12 22.25
CA GLN A 195 -5.83 2.41 22.11
C GLN A 195 -6.05 3.90 22.36
N GLY A 196 -6.46 4.64 21.33
CA GLY A 196 -6.88 6.03 21.52
C GLY A 196 -6.61 6.99 20.37
N LEU A 197 -6.85 6.61 19.11
CA LEU A 197 -7.02 7.58 18.02
C LEU A 197 -8.06 7.05 17.01
N ARG A 198 -9.32 6.98 17.47
CA ARG A 198 -10.51 6.90 16.62
C ARG A 198 -11.37 8.13 16.88
N ALA A 199 -11.04 9.22 16.18
CA ALA A 199 -11.86 10.40 15.96
C ALA A 199 -11.18 11.11 14.78
N GLY A 200 -11.80 11.56 13.70
CA GLY A 200 -13.20 11.81 13.39
C GLY A 200 -13.13 12.78 12.21
N LEU A 201 -13.26 12.29 10.98
CA LEU A 201 -13.41 13.14 9.80
C LEU A 201 -14.49 12.52 8.90
N ARG A 202 -15.74 12.77 9.29
CA ARG A 202 -16.88 12.78 8.38
C ARG A 202 -17.69 14.03 8.72
N LYS A 203 -17.71 14.99 7.81
CA LYS A 203 -18.71 16.07 7.81
C LYS A 203 -19.42 16.00 6.46
N GLY A 204 -20.52 15.24 6.44
CA GLY A 204 -21.57 15.35 5.44
C GLY A 204 -22.57 16.41 5.88
N GLY A 205 -23.15 17.10 4.91
CA GLY A 205 -24.26 18.04 5.10
C GLY A 205 -25.57 17.34 5.49
N PRO A 206 -26.59 18.14 5.85
CA PRO A 206 -27.86 17.63 6.33
C PRO A 206 -28.74 17.22 5.16
N ASP A 207 -29.52 16.15 5.33
CA ASP A 207 -30.91 16.07 4.89
C ASP A 207 -31.57 14.83 5.52
N ASP A 208 -32.84 15.03 5.88
CA ASP A 208 -33.69 14.24 6.77
C ASP A 208 -34.01 12.82 6.28
N ILE A 209 -33.86 11.79 7.13
CA ILE A 209 -34.72 10.60 7.09
C ILE A 209 -34.99 10.08 8.51
N ALA A 210 -36.28 9.93 8.81
CA ALA A 210 -36.88 9.56 10.07
C ALA A 210 -36.45 8.21 10.66
N HIS A 211 -36.34 8.17 11.99
CA HIS A 211 -36.21 6.96 12.80
C HIS A 211 -37.53 6.17 12.83
N LYS A 212 -37.46 4.89 12.47
CA LYS A 212 -38.46 3.89 12.86
C LYS A 212 -37.74 2.78 13.64
N ASN A 213 -37.93 2.78 14.95
CA ASN A 213 -37.47 1.73 15.86
C ASN A 213 -38.34 0.49 15.67
N ASN A 214 -37.71 -0.65 15.37
CA ASN A 214 -38.26 -1.95 15.70
C ASN A 214 -37.18 -2.72 16.49
N ASN A 215 -37.48 -2.92 17.77
CA ASN A 215 -36.89 -3.98 18.59
C ASN A 215 -37.50 -5.29 18.12
N ASP A 216 -36.66 -6.24 17.71
CA ASP A 216 -37.01 -7.65 17.77
C ASP A 216 -35.83 -8.37 18.44
N ASP A 217 -36.11 -8.84 19.65
CA ASP A 217 -35.44 -9.94 20.34
C ASP A 217 -35.44 -11.17 19.42
N ASP A 218 -34.28 -11.79 19.20
CA ASP A 218 -34.27 -13.24 19.04
C ASP A 218 -32.97 -13.87 19.56
N GLY A 219 -33.16 -14.80 20.49
CA GLY A 219 -32.12 -15.54 21.16
C GLY A 219 -31.68 -16.74 20.33
N GLY A 220 -30.49 -16.65 19.73
CA GLY A 220 -29.88 -17.75 18.99
C GLY A 220 -28.60 -18.27 19.63
N LYS A 221 -28.71 -19.17 20.61
CA LYS A 221 -27.61 -20.06 21.03
C LYS A 221 -27.38 -21.09 19.90
N GLY A 222 -26.29 -20.95 19.16
CA GLY A 222 -25.89 -21.91 18.13
C GLY A 222 -24.38 -21.95 17.96
N GLY A 223 -23.73 -22.93 18.60
CA GLY A 223 -22.33 -23.23 18.42
C GLY A 223 -22.06 -23.76 17.01
N GLY A 224 -21.03 -23.22 16.37
CA GLY A 224 -20.50 -23.69 15.10
C GLY A 224 -19.29 -22.86 14.78
N GLY A 225 -18.10 -23.44 14.94
CA GLY A 225 -16.81 -22.85 14.54
C GLY A 225 -16.75 -22.68 13.03
N GLY A 226 -17.53 -21.75 12.50
CA GLY A 226 -17.43 -21.30 11.13
C GLY A 226 -16.19 -20.43 11.04
N GLY A 227 -15.16 -20.92 10.36
CA GLY A 227 -14.09 -20.08 9.85
C GLY A 227 -14.72 -19.01 8.97
N GLY A 228 -15.07 -17.88 9.58
CA GLY A 228 -15.79 -16.79 8.94
C GLY A 228 -14.94 -16.30 7.78
N LYS A 229 -15.38 -16.64 6.56
CA LYS A 229 -14.74 -16.18 5.34
C LYS A 229 -14.69 -14.65 5.42
N LEU A 230 -13.49 -14.09 5.45
CA LEU A 230 -13.35 -12.63 5.50
C LEU A 230 -13.84 -12.07 4.16
N ILE A 231 -14.98 -11.39 4.19
CA ILE A 231 -15.58 -10.74 3.03
C ILE A 231 -15.20 -9.26 3.10
N ASN A 232 -14.70 -8.71 1.99
CA ASN A 232 -14.53 -7.28 1.87
C ASN A 232 -15.92 -6.61 1.82
N LYS A 233 -16.22 -5.74 2.80
CA LYS A 233 -17.54 -5.08 2.93
C LYS A 233 -17.90 -4.18 1.74
N VAL A 234 -16.90 -3.66 1.02
CA VAL A 234 -17.12 -2.74 -0.12
C VAL A 234 -17.45 -3.53 -1.38
N THR A 235 -16.75 -4.64 -1.62
CA THR A 235 -16.89 -5.41 -2.87
C THR A 235 -17.76 -6.66 -2.74
N GLY A 236 -18.06 -7.13 -1.52
CA GLY A 236 -18.75 -8.39 -1.27
C GLY A 236 -17.94 -9.64 -1.63
N THR A 237 -16.67 -9.50 -2.04
CA THR A 237 -15.82 -10.61 -2.46
C THR A 237 -15.01 -11.18 -1.31
N SER A 238 -14.83 -12.50 -1.30
CA SER A 238 -13.92 -13.19 -0.37
C SER A 238 -12.47 -12.75 -0.59
N ILE A 239 -11.77 -12.39 0.49
CA ILE A 239 -10.33 -12.02 0.49
C ILE A 239 -9.44 -13.14 -0.09
N GLU A 240 -9.91 -14.39 -0.07
CA GLU A 240 -9.16 -15.53 -0.60
C GLU A 240 -9.04 -15.51 -2.13
N ASN A 241 -9.93 -14.82 -2.85
CA ASN A 241 -9.96 -14.83 -4.33
C ASN A 241 -9.05 -13.77 -4.97
N TYR A 242 -8.27 -13.05 -4.17
CA TYR A 242 -7.40 -11.98 -4.64
C TYR A 242 -6.10 -12.60 -5.17
N GLU A 243 -5.95 -12.60 -6.50
CA GLU A 243 -4.79 -13.18 -7.20
C GLU A 243 -3.58 -12.24 -7.16
N TYR A 244 -3.80 -10.92 -7.15
CA TYR A 244 -2.75 -9.91 -7.15
C TYR A 244 -2.79 -9.05 -5.90
N GLU A 245 -1.64 -8.49 -5.54
CA GLU A 245 -1.50 -7.47 -4.49
C GLU A 245 -0.52 -6.39 -4.91
N LEU A 246 -0.76 -5.18 -4.42
CA LEU A 246 0.17 -4.07 -4.45
C LEU A 246 1.07 -4.16 -3.22
N VAL A 247 2.38 -4.26 -3.43
CA VAL A 247 3.38 -4.38 -2.37
C VAL A 247 4.28 -3.15 -2.40
N GLU A 248 4.40 -2.45 -1.28
CA GLU A 248 5.46 -1.48 -1.06
C GLU A 248 6.59 -2.12 -0.24
N ILE A 249 7.82 -1.95 -0.69
CA ILE A 249 9.04 -2.30 0.03
C ILE A 249 9.80 -1.00 0.26
N ALA A 250 9.73 -0.47 1.48
CA ALA A 250 10.36 0.78 1.86
C ALA A 250 11.61 0.55 2.72
N THR A 251 12.66 1.31 2.43
CA THR A 251 13.88 1.40 3.22
C THR A 251 14.04 2.85 3.67
N VAL A 252 14.07 3.09 4.98
CA VAL A 252 14.14 4.43 5.57
C VAL A 252 15.42 4.58 6.38
N GLU A 253 16.27 5.50 5.94
CA GLU A 253 17.44 5.96 6.67
C GLU A 253 17.06 7.21 7.46
N CYS A 254 17.26 7.19 8.77
CA CYS A 254 16.95 8.31 9.63
C CYS A 254 17.80 8.28 10.92
N PRO A 255 18.02 9.43 11.57
CA PRO A 255 18.66 9.47 12.87
C PRO A 255 17.94 8.59 13.91
N ALA A 256 18.70 7.93 14.79
CA ALA A 256 18.15 6.98 15.77
C ALA A 256 17.03 7.58 16.65
N ILE A 257 17.12 8.87 16.96
CA ILE A 257 16.15 9.59 17.79
C ILE A 257 14.75 9.71 17.15
N VAL A 258 14.66 9.80 15.82
CA VAL A 258 13.38 9.92 15.11
C VAL A 258 12.81 8.57 14.65
N ARG A 259 13.62 7.51 14.70
CA ARG A 259 13.31 6.18 14.18
C ARG A 259 11.98 5.59 14.69
N PRO A 260 11.63 5.64 15.99
CA PRO A 260 10.37 5.08 16.48
C PRO A 260 9.14 5.79 15.89
N PHE A 261 9.20 7.12 15.79
CA PHE A 261 8.12 7.93 15.24
C PHE A 261 7.95 7.70 13.74
N VAL A 262 9.07 7.64 13.01
CA VAL A 262 9.08 7.33 11.58
C VAL A 262 8.43 5.98 11.34
N LYS A 263 8.86 4.91 12.03
CA LYS A 263 8.29 3.57 11.81
C LYS A 263 6.76 3.54 11.99
N ALA A 264 6.26 4.05 13.11
CA ALA A 264 4.83 3.99 13.44
C ALA A 264 3.94 4.82 12.49
N LYS A 265 4.41 6.00 12.07
CA LYS A 265 3.64 6.88 11.18
C LYS A 265 3.76 6.47 9.72
N PHE A 266 4.93 6.00 9.30
CA PHE A 266 5.22 5.62 7.93
C PHE A 266 4.35 4.43 7.51
N GLU A 267 4.33 3.34 8.28
CA GLU A 267 3.59 2.13 7.93
C GLU A 267 2.09 2.41 7.74
N LYS A 268 1.46 3.10 8.69
CA LYS A 268 0.04 3.44 8.61
C LYS A 268 -0.27 4.41 7.46
N GLY A 269 0.50 5.49 7.32
CA GLY A 269 0.25 6.49 6.29
C GLY A 269 0.40 5.90 4.88
N HIS A 270 1.43 5.08 4.67
CA HIS A 270 1.63 4.41 3.39
C HIS A 270 0.58 3.35 3.10
N GLN A 271 0.10 2.62 4.11
CA GLN A 271 -1.05 1.73 3.94
C GLN A 271 -2.30 2.47 3.43
N GLU A 272 -2.59 3.65 3.99
CA GLU A 272 -3.72 4.49 3.56
C GLU A 272 -3.53 4.98 2.12
N VAL A 273 -2.32 5.44 1.76
CA VAL A 273 -1.97 5.85 0.39
C VAL A 273 -2.17 4.72 -0.61
N LEU A 274 -1.61 3.54 -0.34
CA LEU A 274 -1.72 2.40 -1.26
C LEU A 274 -3.16 1.92 -1.41
N GLN A 275 -3.94 1.95 -0.32
CA GLN A 275 -5.37 1.63 -0.37
C GLN A 275 -6.12 2.63 -1.25
N ALA A 276 -5.86 3.94 -1.09
CA ALA A 276 -6.49 4.97 -1.91
C ALA A 276 -6.14 4.85 -3.40
N VAL A 277 -4.90 4.49 -3.73
CA VAL A 277 -4.50 4.20 -5.12
C VAL A 277 -5.29 3.03 -5.68
N VAL A 278 -5.38 1.93 -4.93
CA VAL A 278 -6.16 0.75 -5.36
C VAL A 278 -7.62 1.13 -5.56
N ASP A 279 -8.24 1.82 -4.60
CA ASP A 279 -9.65 2.22 -4.68
C ASP A 279 -9.92 3.12 -5.89
N GLN A 280 -9.03 4.07 -6.19
CA GLN A 280 -9.14 4.94 -7.37
C GLN A 280 -9.06 4.16 -8.68
N VAL A 281 -8.09 3.24 -8.81
CA VAL A 281 -7.92 2.41 -10.01
C VAL A 281 -9.14 1.51 -10.23
N VAL A 282 -9.61 0.89 -9.14
CA VAL A 282 -10.79 0.01 -9.17
C VAL A 282 -12.03 0.79 -9.62
N ALA A 283 -12.24 1.99 -9.06
CA ALA A 283 -13.36 2.84 -9.43
C ALA A 283 -13.31 3.22 -10.92
N GLY A 284 -12.17 3.69 -11.42
CA GLY A 284 -11.99 4.05 -12.82
C GLY A 284 -12.23 2.86 -13.77
N TRP A 285 -11.68 1.69 -13.43
CA TRP A 285 -11.89 0.47 -14.21
C TRP A 285 -13.35 0.03 -14.24
N MET A 286 -14.05 0.11 -13.10
CA MET A 286 -15.47 -0.25 -13.01
C MET A 286 -16.38 0.73 -13.77
N GLU A 287 -15.98 1.99 -13.92
CA GLU A 287 -16.66 2.96 -14.79
C GLU A 287 -16.46 2.63 -16.27
N GLU A 288 -15.24 2.28 -16.66
CA GLU A 288 -14.90 1.87 -18.02
C GLU A 288 -15.70 0.62 -18.44
N LEU A 289 -15.75 -0.41 -17.60
CA LEU A 289 -16.56 -1.61 -17.85
C LEU A 289 -18.05 -1.30 -17.99
N ARG A 290 -18.58 -0.38 -17.17
CA ARG A 290 -19.98 0.06 -17.27
C ARG A 290 -20.23 0.84 -18.57
N SER A 291 -19.25 1.63 -19.03
CA SER A 291 -19.30 2.37 -20.29
C SER A 291 -19.34 1.42 -21.50
N PHE A 292 -18.48 0.40 -21.51
CA PHE A 292 -18.48 -0.63 -22.55
C PHE A 292 -19.84 -1.34 -22.66
N LYS A 293 -20.44 -1.73 -21.54
CA LYS A 293 -21.76 -2.38 -21.53
C LYS A 293 -22.87 -1.50 -22.11
N ARG A 294 -22.83 -0.18 -21.85
CA ARG A 294 -23.80 0.78 -22.42
C ARG A 294 -23.63 0.95 -23.93
N SER A 295 -22.39 1.05 -24.41
CA SER A 295 -22.10 1.19 -25.84
C SER A 295 -22.43 -0.09 -26.65
N GLY A 296 -22.25 -1.27 -26.06
CA GLY A 296 -22.58 -2.55 -26.69
C GLY A 296 -24.08 -2.78 -26.91
N ALA A 297 -24.93 -2.27 -26.01
CA ALA A 297 -26.38 -2.40 -26.14
C ALA A 297 -26.98 -1.52 -27.26
N ALA A 298 -26.29 -0.44 -27.65
CA ALA A 298 -26.74 0.48 -28.70
C ALA A 298 -26.27 0.07 -30.11
N SER A 299 -25.35 -0.89 -30.26
CA SER A 299 -24.77 -1.30 -31.55
C SER A 299 -25.17 -2.71 -31.99
N GLY A 300 -26.40 -3.12 -31.72
CA GLY A 300 -27.02 -4.34 -32.23
C GLY A 300 -27.17 -4.36 -33.76
N GLN A 301 -26.09 -4.17 -34.52
CA GLN A 301 -25.97 -4.47 -35.94
C GLN A 301 -24.48 -4.56 -36.36
N GLY A 302 -23.89 -5.76 -36.20
CA GLY A 302 -22.95 -6.30 -37.19
C GLY A 302 -21.48 -5.86 -37.19
N ARG A 303 -20.74 -5.83 -36.06
CA ARG A 303 -19.29 -5.54 -36.09
C ARG A 303 -18.39 -6.38 -35.17
N GLY A 304 -18.82 -7.57 -34.77
CA GLY A 304 -17.97 -8.50 -34.05
C GLY A 304 -16.97 -9.20 -34.98
N ARG A 305 -15.76 -8.66 -35.18
CA ARG A 305 -14.57 -9.47 -35.54
C ARG A 305 -13.19 -8.78 -35.58
N THR A 306 -13.05 -7.46 -35.50
CA THR A 306 -11.76 -6.83 -35.88
C THR A 306 -10.74 -6.60 -34.76
N LEU A 307 -11.13 -6.55 -33.48
CA LEU A 307 -10.19 -6.16 -32.41
C LEU A 307 -9.13 -7.22 -32.05
N LEU A 308 -9.42 -8.51 -32.20
CA LEU A 308 -8.42 -9.56 -31.99
C LEU A 308 -7.41 -9.66 -33.14
N GLN A 309 -7.75 -9.12 -34.33
CA GLN A 309 -6.88 -9.19 -35.51
C GLN A 309 -5.86 -8.04 -35.55
N GLU A 310 -6.12 -6.94 -34.86
CA GLU A 310 -5.25 -5.76 -34.83
C GLU A 310 -4.12 -5.89 -33.79
N ILE A 311 -4.33 -6.65 -32.71
CA ILE A 311 -3.29 -6.97 -31.72
C ILE A 311 -2.23 -7.92 -32.27
N GLN A 312 -2.56 -8.72 -33.30
CA GLN A 312 -1.62 -9.66 -33.93
C GLN A 312 -0.72 -9.04 -35.01
N GLN A 313 -0.91 -7.77 -35.38
CA GLN A 313 -0.12 -7.12 -36.45
C GLN A 313 0.93 -6.11 -35.96
N GLN A 314 1.13 -5.98 -34.64
CA GLN A 314 2.14 -5.07 -34.06
C GLN A 314 3.27 -5.80 -33.32
N THR A 315 3.59 -7.02 -33.76
CA THR A 315 4.85 -7.70 -33.41
C THR A 315 5.77 -7.68 -34.62
#